data_AF-A0A2A3F4Q1-F1
#
_entry.id   AF-A0A2A3F4Q1-F1
#
_cell.length_a   1.000
_cell.length_b   1.000
_cell.length_c   1.000
_cell.angle_alpha   90.00
_cell.angle_beta   90.00
_cell.angle_gamma   90.00
#
_symmetry.space_group_name_H-M   'P 1'
#
loop_
_entity.id
_entity.type
_entity.pdbx_description
1 polymer ?
#
loop_
_entity_poly.entity_id
_entity_poly.type
_entity_poly.pdbx_seq_one_letter_code
_entity_poly.pdbx_strand_id
1 'polypeptide(L)'
;MKKKLAEETGEEFTDASLARHIGTTQTSIHRWRTGTSVPSNEMLRRVSELLTVPMITLLIKTEQLTEDEVNPKLVQKTDLSDFSTNQLMSELKRRVH
;
A
#
# COMPACT_ATOMS: atom_id res chain seq x y z
N MET A 1 15.13 -0.10 -8.18
CA MET A 1 14.62 -1.38 -7.65
C MET A 1 15.66 -2.51 -7.67
N LYS A 2 16.40 -2.74 -8.77
CA LYS A 2 17.30 -3.92 -8.89
C LYS A 2 18.52 -3.97 -7.95
N LYS A 3 18.98 -2.83 -7.41
CA LYS A 3 20.27 -2.76 -6.69
C LYS A 3 20.24 -3.31 -5.27
N LYS A 4 19.13 -3.10 -4.55
CA LYS A 4 19.13 -3.25 -3.09
C LYS A 4 19.08 -4.71 -2.60
N LEU A 5 18.24 -5.55 -3.23
CA LEU A 5 18.21 -6.98 -2.92
C LEU A 5 19.57 -7.64 -3.25
N ALA A 6 20.18 -7.27 -4.38
CA ALA A 6 21.46 -7.82 -4.80
C ALA A 6 22.61 -7.40 -3.89
N GLU A 7 22.55 -6.18 -3.33
CA GLU A 7 23.52 -5.68 -2.34
C GLU A 7 23.37 -6.38 -0.98
N GLU A 8 22.15 -6.77 -0.58
CA GLU A 8 21.88 -7.38 0.74
C GLU A 8 21.99 -8.91 0.75
N THR A 9 21.66 -9.60 -0.34
CA THR A 9 21.65 -11.07 -0.41
C THR A 9 22.74 -11.66 -1.30
N GLY A 10 23.38 -10.85 -2.15
CA GLY A 10 24.27 -11.33 -3.21
C GLY A 10 23.55 -12.08 -4.35
N GLU A 11 22.21 -12.16 -4.32
CA GLU A 11 21.40 -12.83 -5.34
C GLU A 11 20.98 -11.84 -6.44
N GLU A 12 20.95 -12.30 -7.69
CA GLU A 12 20.46 -11.49 -8.81
C GLU A 12 18.96 -11.14 -8.61
N PHE A 13 18.62 -9.87 -8.83
CA PHE A 13 17.24 -9.40 -8.71
C PHE A 13 16.35 -9.93 -9.83
N THR A 14 15.75 -11.09 -9.58
CA THR A 14 14.83 -11.80 -10.48
C THR A 14 13.44 -11.93 -9.87
N ASP A 15 12.42 -12.16 -10.69
CA ASP A 15 11.05 -12.39 -10.20
C ASP A 15 10.97 -13.61 -9.27
N ALA A 16 11.80 -14.63 -9.51
CA ALA A 16 11.89 -15.82 -8.67
C ALA A 16 12.52 -15.52 -7.29
N SER A 17 13.61 -14.74 -7.25
CA SER A 17 14.22 -14.31 -5.99
C SER A 17 13.26 -13.48 -5.15
N LEU A 18 12.57 -12.51 -5.78
CA LEU A 18 11.60 -11.65 -5.11
C LEU A 18 10.43 -12.47 -4.54
N ALA A 19 9.88 -13.39 -5.35
CA ALA A 19 8.80 -14.28 -4.94
C ALA A 19 9.18 -15.11 -3.70
N ARG A 20 10.41 -15.65 -3.68
CA ARG A 20 10.93 -16.43 -2.55
C ARG A 20 11.04 -15.60 -1.28
N HIS A 21 11.54 -14.37 -1.37
CA HIS A 21 11.75 -13.52 -0.20
C HIS A 21 10.45 -13.01 0.43
N ILE A 22 9.43 -12.70 -0.37
CA ILE A 22 8.15 -12.18 0.17
C ILE A 22 7.10 -13.29 0.37
N GLY A 23 7.43 -14.54 0.04
CA GLY A 23 6.55 -15.70 0.21
C GLY A 23 5.34 -15.66 -0.73
N THR A 24 5.58 -15.46 -2.03
CA THR A 24 4.55 -15.53 -3.09
C THR A 24 5.04 -16.36 -4.28
N THR A 25 4.25 -16.41 -5.36
CA THR A 25 4.64 -17.11 -6.59
C THR A 25 5.30 -16.17 -7.60
N GLN A 26 6.21 -16.70 -8.43
CA GLN A 26 6.79 -15.94 -9.54
C GLN A 26 5.72 -15.41 -10.50
N THR A 27 4.64 -16.18 -10.72
CA THR A 27 3.51 -15.77 -11.54
C THR A 27 2.81 -14.53 -10.96
N SER A 28 2.62 -14.46 -9.64
CA SER A 28 2.07 -13.26 -8.98
C SER A 28 2.97 -12.04 -9.21
N ILE A 29 4.29 -12.19 -9.01
CA ILE A 29 5.25 -11.11 -9.28
C ILE A 29 5.15 -10.64 -10.73
N HIS A 30 5.16 -11.57 -11.68
CA HIS A 30 5.07 -11.25 -13.09
C HIS A 30 3.79 -10.46 -13.42
N ARG A 31 2.64 -10.89 -12.87
CA ARG A 31 1.36 -10.20 -13.06
C ARG A 31 1.35 -8.79 -12.48
N TRP A 32 1.97 -8.58 -11.31
CA TRP A 32 2.10 -7.25 -10.72
C TRP A 32 2.98 -6.33 -11.57
N ARG A 33 4.08 -6.85 -12.11
CA ARG A 33 4.99 -6.09 -12.97
C ARG A 33 4.38 -5.70 -14.30
N THR A 34 3.53 -6.55 -14.87
CA THR A 34 2.82 -6.28 -16.12
C THR A 34 1.52 -5.49 -15.91
N GLY A 35 1.17 -5.17 -14.66
CA GLY A 35 -0.05 -4.43 -14.33
C GLY A 35 -1.34 -5.24 -14.53
N THR A 36 -1.25 -6.55 -14.73
CA THR A 36 -2.42 -7.43 -14.95
C THR A 36 -3.14 -7.78 -13.64
N SER A 37 -2.51 -7.55 -12.50
CA SER A 37 -3.14 -7.63 -11.19
C SER A 37 -2.43 -6.71 -10.20
N VAL A 38 -3.13 -6.36 -9.12
CA VAL A 38 -2.61 -5.51 -8.06
C VAL A 38 -2.28 -6.35 -6.82
N PRO A 39 -1.12 -6.16 -6.16
CA PRO A 39 -0.80 -6.86 -4.91
C PRO A 39 -1.76 -6.46 -3.78
N SER A 40 -2.03 -7.39 -2.85
CA SER A 40 -2.76 -7.06 -1.62
C SER A 40 -1.92 -6.20 -0.67
N ASN A 41 -2.57 -5.51 0.27
CA ASN A 41 -1.90 -4.73 1.32
C ASN A 41 -0.83 -5.53 2.10
N GLU A 42 -1.11 -6.80 2.39
CA GLU A 42 -0.15 -7.69 3.05
C GLU A 42 1.09 -7.94 2.18
N MET A 43 0.91 -8.14 0.87
CA MET A 43 2.05 -8.30 -0.05
C MET A 43 2.83 -7.00 -0.21
N LEU A 44 2.15 -5.86 -0.28
CA LEU A 44 2.80 -4.55 -0.31
C LEU A 44 3.64 -4.31 0.96
N ARG A 45 3.19 -4.79 2.13
CA ARG A 45 3.96 -4.71 3.38
C ARG A 45 5.29 -5.43 3.26
N ARG A 46 5.25 -6.68 2.79
CA ARG A 46 6.46 -7.49 2.64
C ARG A 46 7.41 -6.90 1.60
N VAL A 47 6.89 -6.35 0.51
CA VAL A 47 7.68 -5.64 -0.49
C VAL A 47 8.30 -4.36 0.09
N SER A 48 7.54 -3.61 0.90
CA SER A 48 8.00 -2.41 1.61
C SER A 48 9.15 -2.73 2.55
N GLU A 49 9.02 -3.78 3.35
CA GLU A 49 10.06 -4.24 4.28
C GLU A 49 11.32 -4.71 3.53
N LEU A 50 11.15 -5.60 2.54
CA LEU A 50 12.26 -6.17 1.78
C LEU A 50 13.05 -5.13 0.98
N LEU A 51 12.36 -4.16 0.36
CA LEU A 51 13.02 -3.12 -0.43
C LEU A 51 13.36 -1.87 0.40
N THR A 52 12.98 -1.87 1.68
CA THR A 52 13.01 -0.71 2.59
C THR A 52 12.43 0.55 1.93
N VAL A 53 11.29 0.40 1.26
CA VAL A 53 10.54 1.50 0.66
C VAL A 53 9.37 1.80 1.57
N PRO A 54 9.03 3.07 1.86
CA PRO A 54 7.85 3.37 2.65
C PRO A 54 6.59 2.76 2.05
N MET A 55 5.80 2.06 2.87
CA MET A 55 4.53 1.45 2.46
C MET A 55 3.63 2.43 1.72
N ILE A 56 3.57 3.67 2.20
CA ILE A 56 2.74 4.73 1.64
C ILE A 56 3.08 5.03 0.17
N THR A 57 4.36 4.96 -0.19
CA THR A 57 4.83 5.14 -1.56
C THR A 57 4.32 4.03 -2.46
N LEU A 58 4.27 2.79 -1.97
CA LEU A 58 3.75 1.66 -2.73
C LEU A 58 2.24 1.77 -2.92
N LEU A 59 1.49 2.11 -1.88
CA LEU A 59 0.03 2.28 -1.94
C LEU A 59 -0.39 3.32 -2.99
N ILE A 60 0.30 4.46 -3.02
CA ILE A 60 0.09 5.50 -4.04
C ILE A 60 0.41 4.97 -5.44
N LYS A 61 1.55 4.29 -5.60
CA LYS A 61 1.98 3.75 -6.91
C LYS A 61 1.08 2.63 -7.43
N THR A 62 0.39 1.93 -6.55
CA THR A 62 -0.61 0.91 -6.91
C THR A 62 -2.02 1.45 -7.03
N GLU A 63 -2.20 2.78 -6.98
CA GLU A 63 -3.51 3.44 -7.07
C GLU A 63 -4.50 2.99 -5.98
N GLN A 64 -4.00 2.47 -4.86
CA GLN A 64 -4.79 2.07 -3.70
C GLN A 64 -5.01 3.22 -2.72
N LEU A 65 -4.19 4.26 -2.84
CA LEU A 65 -4.36 5.57 -2.23
C LEU A 65 -3.98 6.63 -3.26
N THR A 66 -4.61 7.78 -3.17
CA THR A 66 -4.23 8.98 -3.91
C THR A 66 -3.24 9.82 -3.08
N GLU A 67 -2.45 10.65 -3.75
CA GLU A 67 -1.53 11.57 -3.04
C GLU A 67 -2.29 12.52 -2.10
N ASP A 68 -3.52 12.90 -2.46
CA ASP A 68 -4.39 13.76 -1.65
C ASP A 68 -4.88 13.05 -0.38
N GLU A 69 -5.22 11.76 -0.44
CA GLU A 69 -5.61 10.96 0.74
C GLU A 69 -4.46 10.79 1.75
N VAL A 70 -3.22 10.85 1.27
CA VAL A 70 -2.02 10.74 2.10
C VAL A 70 -1.58 12.10 2.65
N ASN A 71 -2.11 13.20 2.11
CA ASN A 71 -1.72 14.54 2.52
C ASN A 71 -2.03 14.74 4.03
N PRO A 72 -1.01 14.89 4.90
CA PRO A 72 -1.21 15.03 6.33
C PRO A 72 -1.99 16.29 6.70
N LYS A 73 -2.26 17.19 5.74
CA LYS A 73 -3.15 18.35 5.92
C LYS A 73 -4.65 18.01 5.89
N LEU A 74 -5.05 16.79 5.52
CA LEU A 74 -6.45 16.34 5.52
C LEU A 74 -6.82 15.42 6.68
N VAL A 75 -5.85 14.95 7.47
CA VAL A 75 -6.14 14.55 8.85
C VAL A 75 -6.27 15.83 9.66
N GLN A 76 -7.38 16.55 9.46
CA GLN A 76 -7.88 17.32 10.59
C GLN A 76 -8.01 16.30 11.71
N LYS A 77 -7.29 16.49 12.81
CA LYS A 77 -7.67 15.89 14.08
C LYS A 77 -9.02 16.50 14.43
N THR A 78 -10.06 16.04 13.77
CA THR A 78 -11.41 16.34 14.18
C THR A 78 -11.69 15.36 15.30
N ASP A 79 -11.77 15.89 16.51
CA ASP A 79 -12.24 15.13 17.64
C ASP A 79 -13.72 14.83 17.39
N LEU A 80 -14.21 13.67 17.83
CA LEU A 80 -15.65 13.40 17.80
C LEU A 80 -16.42 14.44 18.62
N SER A 81 -15.77 15.09 19.60
CA SER A 81 -16.33 16.21 20.35
C SER A 81 -16.61 17.46 19.51
N ASP A 82 -15.99 17.58 18.32
CA ASP A 82 -16.18 18.74 17.45
C ASP A 82 -17.51 18.68 16.68
N PHE A 83 -18.22 17.55 16.74
CA PHE A 83 -19.52 17.36 16.11
C PHE A 83 -20.63 17.18 17.14
N SER A 84 -21.76 17.84 16.89
CA SER A 84 -22.99 17.53 17.62
C SER A 84 -23.51 16.15 17.22
N THR A 85 -24.23 15.49 18.14
CA THR A 85 -24.91 14.21 17.89
C THR A 85 -25.80 14.27 16.65
N ASN A 86 -26.49 15.40 16.42
CA ASN A 86 -27.37 15.57 15.27
C ASN A 86 -26.59 15.59 13.94
N GLN A 87 -25.42 16.22 13.90
CA GLN A 87 -24.57 16.23 12.71
C GLN A 87 -24.08 14.81 12.38
N LEU A 88 -23.61 14.05 13.39
CA LEU A 88 -23.18 12.66 13.20
C LEU A 88 -24.33 11.77 12.70
N MET A 89 -25.52 11.91 13.30
CA MET A 89 -26.70 11.13 12.90
C MET A 89 -27.16 11.46 11.48
N SER A 90 -27.06 12.72 11.05
CA SER A 90 -27.39 13.11 9.68
C SER A 90 -26.40 12.51 8.66
N GLU A 91 -25.12 12.47 9.00
CA GLU A 91 -24.08 11.92 8.13
C GLU A 91 -24.17 10.39 8.01
N LEU A 92 -24.45 9.69 9.11
CA LEU A 92 -24.71 8.25 9.07
C LEU A 92 -25.92 7.92 8.18
N LYS A 93 -27.02 8.68 8.31
CA LYS A 93 -28.19 8.51 7.44
C LYS A 93 -27.85 8.73 5.96
N ARG A 94 -26.99 9.72 5.66
CA ARG A 94 -26.54 10.00 4.29
C ARG A 94 -25.75 8.86 3.66
N ARG A 95 -24.94 8.13 4.44
CA ARG A 95 -24.02 7.09 3.95
C ARG A 95 -24.59 5.67 3.98
N VAL A 96 -25.68 5.45 4.69
CA VAL A 96 -26.36 4.14 4.81
C VAL A 96 -27.55 4.05 3.82
N HIS A 97 -27.63 4.97 2.86
CA HIS A 97 -28.54 4.91 1.71
C HIS A 97 -27.80 4.51 0.44
#